data_AF-A0A371LPY3-F1
#
_entry.id   AF-A0A371LPY3-F1
#
_cell.length_a   1.000
_cell.length_b   1.000
_cell.length_c   1.000
_cell.angle_alpha   90.00
_cell.angle_beta   90.00
_cell.angle_gamma   90.00
#
_symmetry.space_group_name_H-M   'P 1'
#
loop_
_entity.id
_entity.type
_entity.pdbx_description
1 polymer ?
#
loop_
_entity_poly.entity_id
_entity_poly.type
_entity_poly.pdbx_seq_one_letter_code
_entity_poly.pdbx_strand_id
1 'polypeptide(L)'
;MIPLVHDLSDETVVVFGGGPVGARKAHRFAREARTVVVSPEFADRDFGDAERVRAAPAPDEVPDWVERFAPALVVAATDDDAVNDAVVAAARDAGALVNRADRSGERDAGSVVVPATVEDGDVSVAITTGGASPALSKHLRERVEAELEGAGEMAALTAELRAELKASDRSPTERRDAIRAVVRNPSVWKALRTGDANPRQEAARVIRDTQRGDS
;
A
#
# COMPACT_ATOMS: atom_id res chain seq x y z
N MET A 1 -4.78 -0.98 17.41
CA MET A 1 -4.94 -0.86 15.95
C MET A 1 -4.45 -2.15 15.32
N ILE A 2 -5.24 -2.76 14.44
CA ILE A 2 -4.86 -3.96 13.70
C ILE A 2 -4.51 -3.51 12.27
N PRO A 3 -3.32 -3.83 11.73
CA PRO A 3 -3.00 -3.52 10.35
C PRO A 3 -3.83 -4.39 9.42
N LEU A 4 -4.63 -3.75 8.57
CA LEU A 4 -5.41 -4.39 7.50
C LEU A 4 -4.91 -3.86 6.16
N VAL A 5 -4.88 -4.74 5.16
CA VAL A 5 -4.57 -4.38 3.78
C VAL A 5 -5.90 -4.36 3.03
N HIS A 6 -6.19 -3.23 2.39
CA HIS A 6 -7.39 -3.03 1.59
C HIS A 6 -6.98 -2.98 0.12
N ASP A 7 -7.67 -3.75 -0.70
CA ASP A 7 -7.61 -3.59 -2.15
C ASP A 7 -8.55 -2.45 -2.54
N LEU A 8 -7.99 -1.39 -3.13
CA LEU A 8 -8.74 -0.22 -3.61
C LEU A 8 -8.76 -0.16 -5.15
N SER A 9 -8.38 -1.26 -5.82
CA SER A 9 -8.50 -1.38 -7.27
C SER A 9 -9.95 -1.16 -7.68
N ASP A 10 -10.16 -0.36 -8.74
CA ASP A 10 -11.48 0.03 -9.24
C ASP A 10 -12.36 0.84 -8.27
N GLU A 11 -11.85 1.17 -7.08
CA GLU A 11 -12.56 1.97 -6.08
C GLU A 11 -12.26 3.47 -6.23
N THR A 12 -13.14 4.30 -5.67
CA THR A 12 -12.97 5.76 -5.65
C THR A 12 -12.50 6.25 -4.28
N VAL A 13 -11.45 7.08 -4.29
CA VAL A 13 -10.95 7.81 -3.12
C VAL A 13 -11.18 9.30 -3.32
N VAL A 14 -11.87 9.95 -2.39
CA VAL A 14 -12.09 11.42 -2.44
C VAL A 14 -11.25 12.10 -1.36
N VAL A 15 -10.45 13.08 -1.77
CA VAL A 15 -9.60 13.89 -0.89
C VAL A 15 -10.13 15.31 -0.85
N PHE A 16 -10.62 15.75 0.31
CA PHE A 16 -10.98 17.14 0.54
C PHE A 16 -9.76 17.91 1.05
N GLY A 17 -9.28 18.85 0.22
CA GLY A 17 -8.09 19.67 0.50
C GLY A 17 -6.95 19.42 -0.48
N GLY A 18 -6.49 20.49 -1.14
CA GLY A 18 -5.42 20.52 -2.13
C GLY A 18 -4.09 21.04 -1.57
N GLY A 19 -3.98 21.16 -0.24
CA GLY A 19 -2.74 21.53 0.43
C GLY A 19 -1.68 20.41 0.41
N PRO A 20 -0.51 20.62 1.04
CA PRO A 20 0.57 19.63 1.07
C PRO A 20 0.18 18.26 1.62
N VAL A 21 -0.75 18.22 2.58
CA VAL A 21 -1.27 16.96 3.15
C VAL A 21 -2.12 16.21 2.14
N GLY A 22 -3.06 16.91 1.49
CA GLY A 22 -3.92 16.34 0.45
C GLY A 22 -3.12 15.84 -0.75
N ALA A 23 -2.15 16.62 -1.24
CA ALA A 23 -1.25 16.21 -2.33
C ALA A 23 -0.53 14.89 -2.04
N ARG A 24 0.07 14.76 -0.85
CA ARG A 24 0.76 13.54 -0.43
C ARG A 24 -0.18 12.33 -0.38
N LYS A 25 -1.42 12.51 0.07
CA LYS A 25 -2.42 11.44 0.15
C LYS A 25 -2.90 11.04 -1.23
N ALA A 26 -3.23 12.03 -2.06
CA ALA A 26 -3.68 11.83 -3.43
C ALA A 26 -2.64 11.07 -4.25
N HIS A 27 -1.37 11.50 -4.22
CA HIS A 27 -0.28 10.83 -4.92
C HIS A 27 -0.14 9.36 -4.54
N ARG A 28 -0.36 9.01 -3.26
CA ARG A 28 -0.33 7.59 -2.83
C ARG A 28 -1.53 6.82 -3.38
N PHE A 29 -2.74 7.31 -3.16
CA PHE A 29 -3.95 6.59 -3.53
C PHE A 29 -4.14 6.49 -5.05
N ALA A 30 -3.65 7.48 -5.82
CA ALA A 30 -3.74 7.49 -7.28
C ALA A 30 -2.95 6.36 -7.95
N ARG A 31 -2.07 5.66 -7.22
CA ARG A 31 -1.34 4.49 -7.73
C ARG A 31 -2.21 3.23 -7.80
N GLU A 32 -3.32 3.18 -7.06
CA GLU A 32 -4.15 1.98 -6.89
C GLU A 32 -5.64 2.24 -7.14
N ALA A 33 -6.12 3.48 -6.93
CA ALA A 33 -7.53 3.82 -6.93
C ALA A 33 -7.81 5.06 -7.78
N ARG A 34 -9.07 5.18 -8.25
CA ARG A 34 -9.54 6.43 -8.85
C ARG A 34 -9.56 7.51 -7.77
N THR A 35 -8.62 8.43 -7.82
CA THR A 35 -8.47 9.45 -6.78
C THR A 35 -8.97 10.80 -7.28
N VAL A 36 -9.87 11.44 -6.53
CA VAL A 36 -10.41 12.77 -6.80
C VAL A 36 -10.03 13.71 -5.66
N VAL A 37 -9.50 14.89 -5.98
CA VAL A 37 -9.14 15.91 -5.01
C VAL A 37 -10.02 17.13 -5.19
N VAL A 38 -10.78 17.48 -4.16
CA VAL A 38 -11.70 18.62 -4.14
C VAL A 38 -11.07 19.75 -3.31
N SER A 39 -10.76 20.89 -3.92
CA SER A 39 -10.18 22.04 -3.22
C SER A 39 -10.29 23.35 -4.00
N PRO A 40 -10.43 24.53 -3.36
CA PRO A 40 -10.40 25.81 -4.07
C PRO A 40 -9.07 26.10 -4.76
N GLU A 41 -7.99 25.58 -4.17
CA GLU A 41 -6.61 25.82 -4.59
C GLU A 41 -5.78 24.55 -4.44
N PHE A 42 -4.72 24.45 -5.24
CA PHE A 42 -3.81 23.32 -5.23
C PHE A 42 -2.40 23.83 -4.99
N ALA A 43 -1.72 23.24 -4.00
CA ALA A 43 -0.31 23.49 -3.77
C ALA A 43 0.52 23.09 -5.00
N ASP A 44 1.65 23.77 -5.22
CA ASP A 44 2.63 23.39 -6.24
C ASP A 44 3.37 22.11 -5.82
N ARG A 45 2.69 20.98 -6.01
CA ARG A 45 3.08 19.63 -5.59
C ARG A 45 2.53 18.62 -6.59
N ASP A 46 3.14 17.46 -6.62
CA ASP A 46 2.63 16.32 -7.36
C ASP A 46 1.44 15.67 -6.64
N PHE A 47 0.36 15.42 -7.38
CA PHE A 47 -0.85 14.72 -6.94
C PHE A 47 -0.97 13.31 -7.56
N GLY A 48 0.02 12.88 -8.34
CA GLY A 48 -0.06 11.70 -9.19
C GLY A 48 -1.13 11.87 -10.26
N ASP A 49 -1.77 10.76 -10.63
CA ASP A 49 -2.85 10.73 -11.62
C ASP A 49 -4.23 11.15 -11.06
N ALA A 50 -4.25 11.80 -9.90
CA ALA A 50 -5.51 12.22 -9.28
C ALA A 50 -6.24 13.31 -10.09
N GLU A 51 -7.56 13.15 -10.21
CA GLU A 51 -8.47 14.16 -10.77
C GLU A 51 -8.52 15.36 -9.82
N ARG A 52 -8.26 16.57 -10.31
CA ARG A 52 -8.26 17.81 -9.51
C ARG A 52 -9.51 18.62 -9.81
N VAL A 53 -10.42 18.69 -8.85
CA VAL A 53 -11.67 19.44 -8.95
C VAL A 53 -11.56 20.72 -8.13
N ARG A 54 -11.62 21.86 -8.82
CA ARG A 54 -11.58 23.17 -8.17
C ARG A 54 -12.94 23.53 -7.58
N ALA A 55 -13.11 23.35 -6.27
CA ALA A 55 -14.33 23.69 -5.54
C ALA A 55 -14.06 23.88 -4.04
N ALA A 56 -14.88 24.71 -3.37
CA ALA A 56 -14.84 24.92 -1.92
C ALA A 56 -16.22 24.62 -1.32
N PRO A 57 -16.57 23.34 -1.14
CA PRO A 57 -17.85 22.98 -0.54
C PRO A 57 -17.96 23.52 0.89
N ALA A 58 -19.07 24.18 1.19
CA ALA A 58 -19.49 24.45 2.54
C ALA A 58 -19.89 23.14 3.26
N PRO A 59 -19.88 23.10 4.61
CA PRO A 59 -20.19 21.89 5.36
C PRO A 59 -21.52 21.21 4.98
N ASP A 60 -22.55 21.98 4.64
CA ASP A 60 -23.87 21.49 4.21
C ASP A 60 -23.89 20.96 2.77
N GLU A 61 -22.92 21.29 1.94
CA GLU A 61 -22.78 20.79 0.57
C GLU A 61 -21.98 19.48 0.50
N VAL A 62 -21.14 19.20 1.51
CA VAL A 62 -20.25 18.02 1.53
C VAL A 62 -20.99 16.67 1.30
N PRO A 63 -22.19 16.42 1.85
CA PRO A 63 -22.93 15.19 1.58
C PRO A 63 -23.15 14.95 0.07
N ASP A 64 -23.52 15.97 -0.69
CA ASP A 64 -23.74 15.87 -2.14
C ASP A 64 -22.46 15.49 -2.88
N TRP A 65 -21.30 15.96 -2.40
CA TRP A 65 -20.00 15.59 -2.96
C TRP A 65 -19.62 14.14 -2.67
N VAL A 66 -19.93 13.65 -1.47
CA VAL A 66 -19.73 12.24 -1.12
C VAL A 66 -20.66 11.34 -1.94
N GLU A 67 -21.94 11.69 -2.05
CA GLU A 67 -22.90 10.95 -2.88
C GLU A 67 -22.48 10.92 -4.35
N ARG A 68 -22.11 12.08 -4.91
CA ARG A 68 -21.70 12.23 -6.31
C ARG A 68 -20.59 11.27 -6.73
N PHE A 69 -19.62 11.04 -5.84
CA PHE A 69 -18.46 10.21 -6.13
C PHE A 69 -18.56 8.78 -5.60
N ALA A 70 -19.51 8.50 -4.70
CA ALA A 70 -19.69 7.21 -4.05
C ALA A 70 -18.36 6.57 -3.60
N PRO A 71 -17.55 7.25 -2.76
CA PRO A 71 -16.20 6.81 -2.45
C PRO A 71 -16.18 5.59 -1.52
N ALA A 72 -15.21 4.69 -1.72
CA ALA A 72 -14.86 3.67 -0.74
C ALA A 72 -14.07 4.27 0.43
N LEU A 73 -13.32 5.36 0.19
CA LEU A 73 -12.54 6.06 1.20
C LEU A 73 -12.56 7.57 0.98
N VAL A 74 -12.72 8.31 2.07
CA VAL A 74 -12.67 9.77 2.08
C VAL A 74 -11.53 10.27 2.97
N VAL A 75 -10.78 11.25 2.48
CA VAL A 75 -9.71 11.92 3.21
C VAL A 75 -10.13 13.34 3.56
N ALA A 76 -10.22 13.66 4.85
CA ALA A 76 -10.41 15.03 5.34
C ALA A 76 -9.05 15.67 5.61
N ALA A 77 -8.64 16.62 4.76
CA ALA A 77 -7.34 17.27 4.79
C ALA A 77 -7.42 18.78 4.47
N THR A 78 -8.51 19.44 4.85
CA THR A 78 -8.68 20.89 4.73
C THR A 78 -8.20 21.60 6.01
N ASP A 79 -8.00 22.92 5.94
CA ASP A 79 -7.73 23.77 7.10
C ASP A 79 -9.00 24.22 7.84
N ASP A 80 -10.19 23.80 7.37
CA ASP A 80 -11.50 24.13 7.96
C ASP A 80 -12.05 22.91 8.74
N ASP A 81 -12.09 23.05 10.06
CA ASP A 81 -12.58 22.00 10.95
C ASP A 81 -14.05 21.63 10.71
N ALA A 82 -14.91 22.60 10.36
CA ALA A 82 -16.32 22.35 10.11
C ALA A 82 -16.53 21.55 8.82
N VAL A 83 -15.73 21.85 7.78
CA VAL A 83 -15.71 21.05 6.55
C VAL A 83 -15.18 19.65 6.84
N ASN A 84 -14.08 19.51 7.58
CA ASN A 84 -13.53 18.21 7.93
C ASN A 84 -14.54 17.36 8.75
N ASP A 85 -15.29 17.97 9.67
CA ASP A 85 -16.34 17.29 10.44
C ASP A 85 -17.49 16.82 9.54
N ALA A 86 -17.94 17.65 8.59
CA ALA A 86 -18.96 17.28 7.62
C ALA A 86 -18.50 16.14 6.69
N VAL A 87 -17.23 16.17 6.25
CA VAL A 87 -16.61 15.12 5.43
C VAL A 87 -16.64 13.77 6.15
N VAL A 88 -16.28 13.77 7.44
CA VAL A 88 -16.31 12.57 8.27
C VAL A 88 -17.73 12.05 8.45
N ALA A 89 -18.70 12.93 8.72
CA ALA A 89 -20.10 12.55 8.89
C ALA A 89 -20.69 11.94 7.61
N ALA A 90 -20.58 12.66 6.49
CA ALA A 90 -21.09 12.21 5.19
C ALA A 90 -20.46 10.88 4.73
N ALA A 91 -19.14 10.71 4.95
CA ALA A 91 -18.47 9.46 4.63
C ALA A 91 -19.00 8.28 5.46
N ARG A 92 -19.25 8.49 6.75
CA ARG A 92 -19.83 7.45 7.62
C ARG A 92 -21.25 7.09 7.21
N ASP A 93 -22.08 8.08 6.88
CA ASP A 93 -23.46 7.86 6.43
C ASP A 93 -23.49 7.08 5.10
N ALA A 94 -22.50 7.29 4.24
CA ALA A 94 -22.31 6.55 3.00
C ALA A 94 -21.63 5.16 3.18
N GLY A 95 -21.20 4.80 4.40
CA GLY A 95 -20.47 3.56 4.66
C GLY A 95 -19.01 3.55 4.18
N ALA A 96 -18.46 4.72 3.84
CA ALA A 96 -17.09 4.88 3.38
C ALA A 96 -16.08 4.89 4.54
N LEU A 97 -14.86 4.44 4.24
CA LEU A 97 -13.72 4.56 5.17
C LEU A 97 -13.28 6.01 5.31
N VAL A 98 -12.80 6.40 6.49
CA VAL A 98 -12.44 7.80 6.78
C VAL A 98 -10.97 7.93 7.16
N ASN A 99 -10.22 8.74 6.42
CA ASN A 99 -8.89 9.21 6.82
C ASN A 99 -8.93 10.69 7.21
N ARG A 100 -9.03 10.96 8.51
CA ARG A 100 -8.92 12.32 9.05
C ARG A 100 -7.45 12.68 9.31
N ALA A 101 -6.95 13.72 8.65
CA ALA A 101 -5.53 14.07 8.64
C ALA A 101 -5.11 15.11 9.70
N ASP A 102 -6.04 15.93 10.17
CA ASP A 102 -5.86 17.01 11.16
C ASP A 102 -5.74 16.50 12.61
N ARG A 103 -6.25 15.30 12.93
CA ARG A 103 -6.31 14.80 14.31
C ARG A 103 -5.78 13.38 14.50
N SER A 104 -5.04 13.20 15.60
CA SER A 104 -4.64 11.92 16.17
C SER A 104 -5.40 11.67 17.48
N GLY A 105 -6.73 11.58 17.39
CA GLY A 105 -7.62 11.32 18.53
C GLY A 105 -8.20 9.91 18.54
N GLU A 106 -9.31 9.72 19.26
CA GLU A 106 -10.10 8.50 19.24
C GLU A 106 -10.54 8.17 17.80
N ARG A 107 -10.45 6.88 17.47
CA ARG A 107 -10.76 6.35 16.13
C ARG A 107 -11.79 5.24 16.29
N ASP A 108 -12.85 5.32 15.51
CA ASP A 108 -13.81 4.24 15.38
C ASP A 108 -13.33 3.18 14.38
N ALA A 109 -14.13 2.14 14.15
CA ALA A 109 -13.79 1.06 13.22
C ALA A 109 -13.73 1.50 11.75
N GLY A 110 -14.42 2.59 11.36
CA GLY A 110 -14.40 3.14 10.00
C GLY A 110 -13.18 4.02 9.73
N SER A 111 -12.38 4.30 10.75
CA SER A 111 -11.22 5.18 10.66
C SER A 111 -9.99 4.46 10.13
N VAL A 112 -9.42 4.95 9.03
CA VAL A 112 -8.21 4.42 8.40
C VAL A 112 -7.01 5.31 8.71
N VAL A 113 -5.85 4.69 8.89
CA VAL A 113 -4.54 5.37 8.94
C VAL A 113 -3.70 4.88 7.80
N VAL A 114 -3.07 5.80 7.08
CA VAL A 114 -2.06 5.50 6.06
C VAL A 114 -0.70 5.44 6.75
N PRO A 115 -0.09 4.25 6.91
CA PRO A 115 1.17 4.09 7.63
C PRO A 115 2.38 4.53 6.79
N ALA A 116 3.56 4.45 7.39
CA ALA A 116 4.79 4.47 6.61
C ALA A 116 4.90 3.13 5.86
N THR A 117 4.96 3.17 4.53
CA THR A 117 5.01 1.95 3.70
C THR A 117 6.28 1.93 2.85
N VAL A 118 6.90 0.76 2.75
CA VAL A 118 7.95 0.41 1.78
C VAL A 118 7.35 -0.58 0.80
N GLU A 119 7.67 -0.45 -0.48
CA GLU A 119 7.22 -1.33 -1.55
C GLU A 119 8.41 -1.69 -2.46
N ASP A 120 8.48 -2.95 -2.90
CA ASP A 120 9.30 -3.42 -4.01
C ASP A 120 8.48 -4.42 -4.85
N GLY A 121 8.06 -4.00 -6.04
CA GLY A 121 7.06 -4.72 -6.85
C GLY A 121 5.78 -4.98 -6.05
N ASP A 122 5.34 -6.24 -6.03
CA ASP A 122 4.13 -6.69 -5.32
C ASP A 122 4.35 -6.92 -3.80
N VAL A 123 5.57 -6.69 -3.29
CA VAL A 123 5.88 -6.87 -1.87
C VAL A 123 5.81 -5.52 -1.15
N SER A 124 4.97 -5.44 -0.12
CA SER A 124 4.82 -4.24 0.69
C SER A 124 5.00 -4.50 2.19
N VAL A 125 5.53 -3.51 2.90
CA VAL A 125 5.64 -3.51 4.37
C VAL A 125 5.11 -2.20 4.92
N ALA A 126 4.11 -2.29 5.79
CA ALA A 126 3.51 -1.18 6.50
C ALA A 126 4.00 -1.10 7.96
N ILE A 127 4.47 0.07 8.37
CA ILE A 127 4.99 0.34 9.72
C ILE A 127 4.11 1.38 10.41
N THR A 128 3.50 0.98 11.52
CA THR A 128 2.68 1.84 12.37
C THR A 128 3.15 1.80 13.81
N THR A 129 3.19 2.97 14.46
CA THR A 129 3.45 3.12 15.91
C THR A 129 2.16 3.48 16.66
N GLY A 130 1.00 3.30 16.04
CA GLY A 130 -0.28 3.76 16.59
C GLY A 130 -0.36 5.29 16.77
N GLY A 131 0.53 6.04 16.09
CA GLY A 131 0.67 7.49 16.25
C GLY A 131 1.67 7.92 17.31
N ALA A 132 2.26 7.00 18.08
CA ALA A 132 3.15 7.34 19.19
C ALA A 132 4.49 7.94 18.75
N SER A 133 5.03 7.55 17.59
CA SER A 133 6.31 8.07 17.12
C SER A 133 6.43 8.04 15.59
N PRO A 134 6.11 9.16 14.91
CA PRO A 134 6.36 9.32 13.48
C PRO A 134 7.85 9.21 13.12
N ALA A 135 8.73 9.69 14.00
CA ALA A 135 10.19 9.61 13.81
C ALA A 135 10.68 8.16 13.81
N LEU A 136 10.19 7.32 14.72
CA LEU A 136 10.52 5.90 14.74
C LEU A 136 9.97 5.18 13.50
N SER A 137 8.72 5.46 13.12
CA SER A 137 8.15 4.89 11.89
C SER A 137 8.99 5.23 10.66
N LYS A 138 9.49 6.47 10.56
CA LYS A 138 10.37 6.89 9.47
C LYS A 138 11.70 6.15 9.50
N HIS A 139 12.36 6.07 10.65
CA HIS A 139 13.65 5.39 10.79
C HIS A 139 13.56 3.89 10.48
N LEU A 140 12.50 3.22 10.94
CA LEU A 140 12.29 1.80 10.64
C LEU A 140 11.98 1.57 9.15
N ARG A 141 11.21 2.47 8.52
CA ARG A 141 10.93 2.42 7.09
C ARG A 141 12.22 2.44 6.27
N GLU A 142 13.11 3.39 6.55
CA GLU A 142 14.41 3.53 5.86
C GLU A 142 15.29 2.28 6.01
N ARG A 143 15.25 1.62 7.16
CA ARG A 143 15.98 0.36 7.38
C ARG A 143 15.39 -0.82 6.61
N VAL A 144 14.06 -0.93 6.60
CA VAL A 144 13.35 -2.02 5.91
C VAL A 144 13.45 -1.89 4.40
N GLU A 145 13.54 -0.66 3.88
CA GLU A 145 13.72 -0.36 2.46
C GLU A 145 14.94 -1.07 1.86
N ALA A 146 16.09 -1.03 2.53
CA ALA A 146 17.28 -1.75 2.09
C ALA A 146 17.13 -3.28 2.14
N GLU A 147 16.38 -3.80 3.12
CA GLU A 147 16.14 -5.25 3.27
C GLU A 147 15.12 -5.78 2.24
N LEU A 148 14.26 -4.91 1.71
CA LEU A 148 13.26 -5.27 0.70
C LEU A 148 13.83 -5.34 -0.72
N GLU A 149 15.05 -4.86 -0.97
CA GLU A 149 15.62 -4.80 -2.31
C GLU A 149 15.70 -6.18 -3.00
N GLY A 150 15.03 -6.29 -4.15
CA GLY A 150 14.88 -7.50 -4.97
C GLY A 150 13.71 -8.39 -4.53
N ALA A 151 12.89 -7.96 -3.55
CA ALA A 151 11.78 -8.77 -3.04
C ALA A 151 10.66 -8.93 -4.07
N GLY A 152 10.41 -7.90 -4.88
CA GLY A 152 9.45 -7.96 -5.98
C GLY A 152 9.84 -9.03 -7.00
N GLU A 153 11.10 -9.04 -7.44
CA GLU A 153 11.60 -10.04 -8.38
C GLU A 153 11.63 -11.46 -7.77
N MET A 154 11.95 -11.58 -6.49
CA MET A 154 11.87 -12.86 -5.76
C MET A 154 10.41 -13.37 -5.71
N ALA A 155 9.44 -12.48 -5.49
CA ALA A 155 8.03 -12.84 -5.50
C ALA A 155 7.60 -13.35 -6.87
N ALA A 156 7.96 -12.64 -7.95
CA ALA A 156 7.70 -13.05 -9.33
C ALA A 156 8.34 -14.41 -9.66
N LEU A 157 9.64 -14.58 -9.37
CA LEU A 157 10.37 -15.84 -9.59
C LEU A 157 9.71 -17.01 -8.85
N THR A 158 9.34 -16.83 -7.59
CA THR A 158 8.72 -17.91 -6.81
C THR A 158 7.27 -18.18 -7.22
N ALA A 159 6.55 -17.22 -7.80
CA ALA A 159 5.24 -17.46 -8.38
C ALA A 159 5.33 -18.38 -9.62
N GLU A 160 6.28 -18.11 -10.53
CA GLU A 160 6.56 -18.97 -11.69
C GLU A 160 6.95 -20.39 -11.25
N LEU A 161 7.91 -20.51 -10.32
CA LEU A 161 8.38 -21.80 -9.82
C LEU A 161 7.25 -22.59 -9.14
N ARG A 162 6.33 -21.93 -8.42
CA ARG A 162 5.15 -22.60 -7.83
C ARG A 162 4.25 -23.19 -8.91
N ALA A 163 4.03 -22.48 -10.01
CA ALA A 163 3.21 -22.96 -11.11
C ALA A 163 3.83 -24.21 -11.76
N GLU A 164 5.14 -24.21 -11.98
CA GLU A 164 5.88 -25.36 -12.54
C GLU A 164 5.92 -26.56 -11.60
N LEU A 165 6.21 -26.32 -10.32
CA LEU A 165 6.26 -27.39 -9.32
C LEU A 165 4.89 -28.06 -9.14
N LYS A 166 3.80 -27.30 -9.29
CA LYS A 166 2.43 -27.84 -9.26
C LYS A 166 2.17 -28.84 -10.39
N ALA A 167 2.82 -28.68 -11.54
CA ALA A 167 2.74 -29.61 -12.67
C ALA A 167 3.66 -30.84 -12.55
N SER A 168 4.50 -30.91 -11.50
CA SER A 168 5.38 -32.05 -11.25
C SER A 168 4.78 -33.09 -10.29
N ASP A 169 5.33 -34.30 -10.28
CA ASP A 169 4.92 -35.41 -9.38
C ASP A 169 5.30 -35.22 -7.90
N ARG A 170 5.87 -34.06 -7.54
CA ARG A 170 6.26 -33.74 -6.16
C ARG A 170 5.04 -33.65 -5.24
N SER A 171 5.21 -34.05 -3.99
CA SER A 171 4.23 -33.86 -2.93
C SER A 171 4.06 -32.37 -2.55
N PRO A 172 2.94 -31.97 -1.95
CA PRO A 172 2.75 -30.61 -1.45
C PRO A 172 3.81 -30.14 -0.44
N THR A 173 4.44 -31.04 0.31
CA THR A 173 5.51 -30.70 1.26
C THR A 173 6.80 -30.39 0.52
N GLU A 174 7.26 -31.26 -0.38
CA GLU A 174 8.47 -31.02 -1.20
C GLU A 174 8.38 -29.72 -2.01
N ARG A 175 7.20 -29.40 -2.56
CA ARG A 175 6.99 -28.14 -3.28
C ARG A 175 7.15 -26.92 -2.37
N ARG A 176 6.63 -26.97 -1.14
CA ARG A 176 6.76 -25.89 -0.16
C ARG A 176 8.21 -25.72 0.29
N ASP A 177 8.91 -26.82 0.55
CA ASP A 177 10.29 -26.78 1.02
C ASP A 177 11.25 -26.30 -0.07
N ALA A 178 11.03 -26.70 -1.33
CA ALA A 178 11.74 -26.17 -2.49
C ALA A 178 11.63 -24.64 -2.59
N ILE A 179 10.40 -24.09 -2.51
CA ILE A 179 10.19 -22.65 -2.56
C ILE A 179 10.82 -21.94 -1.35
N ARG A 180 10.68 -22.52 -0.16
CA ARG A 180 11.31 -21.97 1.06
C ARG A 180 12.84 -21.95 0.94
N ALA A 181 13.44 -22.97 0.35
CA ALA A 181 14.88 -23.02 0.13
C ALA A 181 15.35 -21.92 -0.82
N VAL A 182 14.61 -21.69 -1.93
CA VAL A 182 14.91 -20.60 -2.89
C VAL A 182 14.86 -19.24 -2.20
N VAL A 183 13.77 -18.93 -1.47
CA VAL A 183 13.61 -17.65 -0.77
C VAL A 183 14.70 -17.40 0.27
N ARG A 184 15.24 -18.46 0.88
CA ARG A 184 16.30 -18.36 1.89
C ARG A 184 17.71 -18.34 1.32
N ASN A 185 17.88 -18.53 0.01
CA ASN A 185 19.21 -18.70 -0.57
C ASN A 185 19.85 -17.36 -0.98
N PRO A 186 21.00 -16.98 -0.41
CA PRO A 186 21.67 -15.71 -0.74
C PRO A 186 22.12 -15.58 -2.20
N SER A 187 22.43 -16.68 -2.91
CA SER A 187 22.86 -16.60 -4.30
C SER A 187 21.72 -16.19 -5.23
N VAL A 188 20.50 -16.63 -4.94
CA VAL A 188 19.30 -16.24 -5.68
C VAL A 188 19.03 -14.75 -5.49
N TRP A 189 19.07 -14.26 -4.24
CA TRP A 189 18.95 -12.82 -3.94
C TRP A 189 20.01 -11.99 -4.65
N LYS A 190 21.28 -12.44 -4.62
CA LYS A 190 22.37 -11.75 -5.31
C LYS A 190 22.10 -11.69 -6.82
N ALA A 191 21.70 -12.81 -7.43
CA ALA A 191 21.41 -12.88 -8.86
C ALA A 191 20.28 -11.93 -9.28
N LEU A 192 19.22 -11.81 -8.46
CA LEU A 192 18.11 -10.87 -8.69
C LEU A 192 18.61 -9.42 -8.62
N ARG A 193 19.33 -9.05 -7.56
CA ARG A 193 19.76 -7.66 -7.37
C ARG A 193 20.81 -7.17 -8.37
N THR A 194 21.77 -8.01 -8.76
CA THR A 194 22.92 -7.56 -9.56
C THR A 194 22.81 -7.91 -11.04
N GLY A 195 21.97 -8.88 -11.41
CA GLY A 195 21.91 -9.41 -12.77
C GLY A 195 23.16 -10.17 -13.23
N ASP A 196 24.14 -10.40 -12.34
CA ASP A 196 25.42 -11.06 -12.66
C ASP A 196 25.27 -12.54 -13.02
N ALA A 197 24.15 -13.15 -12.63
CA ALA A 197 23.82 -14.54 -12.84
C ALA A 197 22.34 -14.67 -13.18
N ASN A 198 21.97 -15.79 -13.81
CA ASN A 198 20.57 -16.06 -14.11
C ASN A 198 19.85 -16.55 -12.82
N PRO A 199 18.88 -15.77 -12.27
CA PRO A 199 18.24 -16.11 -11.00
C PRO A 199 17.50 -17.44 -11.03
N ARG A 200 16.94 -17.78 -12.20
CA ARG A 200 16.20 -19.01 -12.43
C ARG A 200 17.10 -20.24 -12.43
N GLN A 201 18.32 -20.12 -12.98
CA GLN A 201 19.32 -21.19 -12.91
C GLN A 201 19.79 -21.42 -11.47
N GLU A 202 20.04 -20.34 -10.71
CA GLU A 202 20.37 -20.42 -9.29
C GLU A 202 19.24 -21.08 -8.49
N ALA A 203 17.98 -20.66 -8.68
CA ALA A 203 16.84 -21.27 -8.02
C ALA A 203 16.70 -22.76 -8.37
N ALA A 204 16.86 -23.14 -9.64
CA ALA A 204 16.82 -24.54 -10.06
C ALA A 204 17.94 -25.38 -9.42
N ARG A 205 19.13 -24.79 -9.21
CA ARG A 205 20.22 -25.43 -8.46
C ARG A 205 19.82 -25.66 -7.00
N VAL A 206 19.27 -24.64 -6.32
CA VAL A 206 18.82 -24.74 -4.93
C VAL A 206 17.76 -25.83 -4.76
N ILE A 207 16.80 -25.92 -5.67
CA ILE A 207 15.73 -26.93 -5.65
C ILE A 207 16.28 -28.36 -5.82
N ARG A 208 17.35 -28.54 -6.61
CA ARG A 208 18.02 -29.85 -6.74
C ARG A 208 18.80 -30.21 -5.50
N ASP A 209 19.46 -29.25 -4.85
CA ASP A 209 20.28 -29.50 -3.67
C ASP A 209 19.42 -29.86 -2.45
N THR A 210 18.20 -29.30 -2.35
CA THR A 210 17.24 -29.69 -1.29
C THR A 210 16.83 -31.16 -1.38
N GLN A 211 16.80 -31.75 -2.57
CA GLN A 211 16.45 -33.17 -2.77
C GLN A 211 17.57 -34.12 -2.33
N ARG A 212 18.81 -33.64 -2.25
CA ARG A 212 19.98 -34.46 -1.85
C ARG A 212 20.22 -34.49 -0.34
N GLY A 213 19.60 -33.58 0.41
CA GLY A 213 19.76 -33.48 1.87
C GLY A 213 18.84 -34.37 2.70
N ASP A 214 17.78 -34.92 2.07
CA ASP A 214 16.79 -35.80 2.72
C ASP A 214 16.97 -37.29 2.37
N SER A 215 18.11 -37.66 1.76
CA SER A 215 18.53 -39.05 1.49
C SER A 215 19.69 -39.47 2.39
#